data_AF-A0A0Q4SL74-F1
#
_entry.id   AF-A0A0Q4SL74-F1
#
_cell.length_a   1.000
_cell.length_b   1.000
_cell.length_c   1.000
_cell.angle_alpha   90.00
_cell.angle_beta   90.00
_cell.angle_gamma   90.00
#
_symmetry.space_group_name_H-M   'P 1'
#
loop_
_entity.id
_entity.type
_entity.pdbx_description
1 polymer ?
#
loop_
_entity_poly.entity_id
_entity_poly.type
_entity_poly.pdbx_seq_one_letter_code
_entity_poly.pdbx_strand_id
1 'polypeptide(L)'
;MVFISCNKIGSKNGEDIPKDTIKIPTTISVEKNCLEQIQGYKDRYGITFSNYYQDEPLSLDFDDNKTIDTIAVLKPYYENSKDDCFPKNSEFDFPILLISKTINKKSKIFKIYKNVLKCNTPVYYEEIKINKSGFIIFKDLTGNSGFYTKTYVSFKANDFYVDSINVESWGWKQYKKTIKFKNKTFELSKYNRTYVDSIRNNSDN
;
A
#
# COMPACT_ATOMS: atom_id res chain seq x y z
N MET A 1 58.46 5.94 22.40
CA MET A 1 57.17 6.21 21.72
C MET A 1 56.12 6.38 22.79
N VAL A 2 55.22 7.35 22.59
CA VAL A 2 54.36 8.03 23.57
C VAL A 2 53.30 7.12 24.23
N PHE A 3 52.95 7.45 25.49
CA PHE A 3 51.97 6.84 26.39
C PHE A 3 50.48 7.16 26.06
N ILE A 4 49.54 6.49 26.80
CA ILE A 4 48.12 6.84 27.06
C ILE A 4 47.12 6.44 25.94
N SER A 5 45.90 5.92 26.14
CA SER A 5 45.08 5.25 27.18
C SER A 5 43.74 4.95 26.47
N CYS A 6 42.97 3.98 26.98
CA CYS A 6 41.64 3.60 26.48
C CYS A 6 40.68 4.79 26.31
N ASN A 7 39.85 4.75 25.26
CA ASN A 7 38.53 5.35 25.28
C ASN A 7 37.50 4.44 24.60
N LYS A 8 36.65 3.82 25.43
CA LYS A 8 35.24 3.63 25.09
C LYS A 8 34.70 5.01 24.70
N ILE A 9 34.17 5.19 23.49
CA ILE A 9 33.18 6.23 23.11
C ILE A 9 32.71 5.85 21.69
N GLY A 10 31.44 5.66 21.39
CA GLY A 10 30.29 5.77 22.26
C GLY A 10 29.08 5.09 21.64
N SER A 11 28.29 4.48 22.51
CA SER A 11 26.85 4.55 22.41
C SER A 11 26.46 6.01 22.17
N LYS A 12 26.27 6.40 20.91
CA LYS A 12 25.30 7.44 20.64
C LYS A 12 23.94 6.77 20.79
N ASN A 13 23.34 7.00 21.95
CA ASN A 13 21.90 7.06 22.05
C ASN A 13 21.41 7.94 20.90
N GLY A 14 20.94 7.32 19.83
CA GLY A 14 20.00 7.93 18.91
C GLY A 14 18.68 7.34 19.31
N GLU A 15 18.01 8.04 20.23
CA GLU A 15 16.58 8.09 20.52
C GLU A 15 15.75 6.88 20.09
N ASP A 16 14.95 6.32 21.02
CA ASP A 16 13.80 5.45 20.74
C ASP A 16 13.27 5.71 19.32
N ILE A 17 13.63 4.84 18.37
CA ILE A 17 13.14 4.94 17.00
C ILE A 17 11.62 4.98 17.16
N PRO A 18 10.92 6.01 16.65
CA PRO A 18 9.49 6.14 16.88
C PRO A 18 8.83 4.81 16.54
N LYS A 19 8.08 4.26 17.51
CA LYS A 19 7.48 2.90 17.46
C LYS A 19 6.66 2.62 16.19
N ASP A 20 6.35 3.65 15.41
CA ASP A 20 5.55 3.61 14.20
C ASP A 20 6.41 3.89 12.94
N THR A 21 7.26 2.92 12.55
CA THR A 21 8.10 3.03 11.33
C THR A 21 7.78 2.00 10.24
N ILE A 22 7.47 2.43 9.01
CA ILE A 22 7.42 1.57 7.82
C ILE A 22 8.80 1.54 7.16
N LYS A 23 9.41 0.35 7.06
CA LYS A 23 10.78 0.15 6.56
C LYS A 23 10.80 -0.31 5.10
N ILE A 24 11.90 -0.01 4.42
CA ILE A 24 12.26 -0.63 3.14
C ILE A 24 12.42 -2.17 3.33
N PRO A 25 11.98 -3.00 2.36
CA PRO A 25 12.25 -4.44 2.39
C PRO A 25 13.75 -4.77 2.47
N THR A 26 14.09 -5.86 3.14
CA THR A 26 15.48 -6.20 3.51
C THR A 26 16.34 -6.74 2.36
N THR A 27 15.74 -7.08 1.21
CA THR A 27 16.40 -7.80 0.09
C THR A 27 16.45 -6.99 -1.20
N ILE A 28 16.32 -5.67 -1.12
CA ILE A 28 16.32 -4.79 -2.29
C ILE A 28 17.75 -4.38 -2.62
N SER A 29 18.16 -4.64 -3.86
CA SER A 29 19.38 -4.09 -4.45
C SER A 29 19.03 -2.88 -5.29
N VAL A 30 19.49 -1.71 -4.85
CA VAL A 30 19.30 -0.43 -5.53
C VAL A 30 20.63 0.03 -6.12
N GLU A 31 20.60 0.65 -7.30
CA GLU A 31 21.80 1.21 -7.91
C GLU A 31 22.40 2.32 -7.04
N LYS A 32 23.73 2.48 -7.09
CA LYS A 32 24.47 3.33 -6.14
C LYS A 32 24.05 4.81 -6.21
N ASN A 33 23.78 5.32 -7.40
CA ASN A 33 23.25 6.67 -7.67
C ASN A 33 21.86 6.91 -7.06
N CYS A 34 21.08 5.86 -6.84
CA CYS A 34 19.72 5.95 -6.30
C CYS A 34 19.69 5.82 -4.78
N LEU A 35 20.76 5.28 -4.16
CA LEU A 35 20.87 5.14 -2.70
C LEU A 35 20.68 6.47 -1.97
N GLU A 36 21.25 7.55 -2.49
CA GLU A 36 21.14 8.88 -1.87
C GLU A 36 19.68 9.37 -1.81
N GLN A 37 18.86 9.02 -2.80
CA GLN A 37 17.45 9.44 -2.87
C GLN A 37 16.54 8.67 -1.91
N ILE A 38 16.85 7.40 -1.65
CA ILE A 38 16.03 6.52 -0.81
C ILE A 38 16.54 6.36 0.62
N GLN A 39 17.71 6.92 0.93
CA GLN A 39 18.30 6.84 2.26
C GLN A 39 17.50 7.71 3.26
N GLY A 40 17.31 7.15 4.45
CA GLY A 40 16.65 7.84 5.56
C GLY A 40 15.14 7.63 5.64
N TYR A 41 14.51 8.49 6.43
CA TYR A 41 13.10 8.42 6.78
C TYR A 41 12.49 9.82 6.72
N LYS A 42 11.18 9.87 6.48
CA LYS A 42 10.36 11.08 6.57
C LYS A 42 9.18 10.83 7.49
N ASP A 43 8.72 11.89 8.16
CA ASP A 43 7.49 11.88 8.94
C ASP A 43 6.36 12.52 8.13
N ARG A 44 5.31 11.75 7.83
CA ARG A 44 4.07 12.23 7.23
C ARG A 44 2.89 11.49 7.82
N TYR A 45 1.76 12.16 7.96
CA TYR A 45 0.54 11.58 8.55
C TYR A 45 0.75 11.03 9.99
N GLY A 46 1.71 11.61 10.72
CA GLY A 46 2.11 11.15 12.07
C GLY A 46 2.82 9.79 12.05
N ILE A 47 3.47 9.46 10.94
CA ILE A 47 4.09 8.16 10.68
C ILE A 47 5.46 8.42 10.10
N THR A 48 6.47 7.83 10.74
CA THR A 48 7.82 7.81 10.18
C THR A 48 7.90 6.67 9.17
N PHE A 49 8.36 6.92 7.95
CA PHE A 49 8.59 5.83 7.00
C PHE A 49 9.75 6.12 6.07
N SER A 50 10.32 5.05 5.53
CA SER A 50 11.49 5.12 4.67
C SER A 50 11.23 6.01 3.44
N ASN A 51 12.23 6.82 3.07
CA ASN A 51 12.21 7.63 1.85
C ASN A 51 12.09 6.80 0.57
N TYR A 52 12.32 5.50 0.69
CA TYR A 52 12.00 4.50 -0.31
C TYR A 52 10.56 4.56 -0.84
N TYR A 53 9.59 4.95 -0.01
CA TYR A 53 8.20 5.06 -0.43
C TYR A 53 7.83 6.51 -0.77
N GLN A 54 7.28 6.70 -1.96
CA GLN A 54 6.52 7.88 -2.33
C GLN A 54 5.07 7.72 -1.84
N ASP A 55 4.52 8.76 -1.26
CA ASP A 55 3.17 8.77 -0.73
C ASP A 55 2.22 9.55 -1.62
N GLU A 56 1.09 8.94 -1.93
CA GLU A 56 -0.04 9.56 -2.63
C GLU A 56 -1.23 9.65 -1.65
N PRO A 57 -1.43 10.80 -0.97
CA PRO A 57 -2.52 10.97 -0.04
C PRO A 57 -3.87 11.12 -0.74
N LEU A 58 -4.87 10.51 -0.14
CA LEU A 58 -6.27 10.66 -0.47
C LEU A 58 -7.03 10.95 0.83
N SER A 59 -7.59 12.16 0.94
CA SER A 59 -8.33 12.58 2.14
C SER A 59 -9.72 11.94 2.18
N LEU A 60 -10.09 11.35 3.32
CA LEU A 60 -11.46 10.90 3.56
C LEU A 60 -11.93 11.20 5.00
N ASP A 61 -13.24 11.22 5.15
CA ASP A 61 -13.92 11.20 6.43
C ASP A 61 -14.87 10.00 6.44
N PHE A 62 -14.49 8.94 7.16
CA PHE A 62 -15.32 7.73 7.31
C PHE A 62 -16.29 7.81 8.50
N ASP A 63 -16.18 8.84 9.33
CA ASP A 63 -16.82 8.95 10.65
C ASP A 63 -17.63 10.28 10.81
N ASP A 64 -18.01 10.92 9.70
CA ASP A 64 -18.83 12.15 9.64
C ASP A 64 -18.40 13.24 10.66
N ASN A 65 -17.23 13.86 10.41
CA ASN A 65 -16.73 15.13 10.97
C ASN A 65 -16.08 15.11 12.38
N LYS A 66 -15.57 13.98 12.86
CA LYS A 66 -14.76 13.96 14.12
C LYS A 66 -13.30 13.58 13.92
N THR A 67 -12.93 13.00 12.78
CA THR A 67 -11.56 12.60 12.46
C THR A 67 -11.28 12.86 10.99
N ILE A 68 -10.14 13.48 10.66
CA ILE A 68 -9.66 13.51 9.27
C ILE A 68 -8.89 12.20 9.08
N ASP A 69 -9.46 11.30 8.29
CA ASP A 69 -8.86 10.01 8.01
C ASP A 69 -8.09 10.11 6.69
N THR A 70 -6.77 10.07 6.76
CA THR A 70 -5.95 10.07 5.54
C THR A 70 -5.67 8.64 5.14
N ILE A 71 -6.16 8.26 3.96
CA ILE A 71 -5.69 7.08 3.24
C ILE A 71 -4.46 7.53 2.44
N ALA A 72 -3.35 6.84 2.57
CA ALA A 72 -2.17 7.08 1.74
C ALA A 72 -1.80 5.77 1.05
N VAL A 73 -1.52 5.86 -0.26
CA VAL A 73 -0.84 4.77 -0.96
C VAL A 73 0.64 5.06 -0.93
N LEU A 74 1.41 4.19 -0.27
CA LEU A 74 2.86 4.27 -0.23
C LEU A 74 3.40 3.40 -1.37
N LYS A 75 3.68 4.04 -2.51
CA LYS A 75 4.27 3.39 -3.68
C LYS A 75 5.79 3.40 -3.55
N PRO A 76 6.49 2.31 -3.90
CA PRO A 76 7.93 2.35 -4.03
C PRO A 76 8.38 3.45 -5.00
N TYR A 77 9.52 4.09 -4.73
CA TYR A 77 10.01 5.28 -5.44
C TYR A 77 10.08 5.13 -6.97
N TYR A 78 10.29 3.92 -7.47
CA TYR A 78 10.46 3.61 -8.89
C TYR A 78 9.14 3.45 -9.68
N GLU A 79 7.96 3.42 -9.04
CA GLU A 79 6.71 3.20 -9.79
C GLU A 79 6.29 4.38 -10.67
N ASN A 80 6.83 5.58 -10.47
CA ASN A 80 6.48 6.79 -11.22
C ASN A 80 7.66 7.75 -11.50
N SER A 81 8.91 7.35 -11.25
CA SER A 81 10.07 8.20 -11.52
C SER A 81 10.52 8.05 -12.98
N LYS A 82 10.77 9.18 -13.66
CA LYS A 82 11.41 9.22 -15.00
C LYS A 82 12.89 8.83 -14.98
N ASP A 83 13.47 8.64 -13.79
CA ASP A 83 14.87 8.28 -13.58
C ASP A 83 14.99 6.78 -13.31
N ASP A 84 16.00 6.14 -13.94
CA ASP A 84 16.27 4.69 -14.05
C ASP A 84 16.56 3.94 -12.73
N CYS A 85 16.05 4.41 -11.60
CA CYS A 85 16.29 3.88 -10.26
C CYS A 85 15.41 2.66 -9.90
N PHE A 86 15.31 1.69 -10.81
CA PHE A 86 14.54 0.48 -10.59
C PHE A 86 15.33 -0.55 -9.75
N PRO A 87 14.80 -1.00 -8.61
CA PRO A 87 15.40 -2.11 -7.89
C PRO A 87 15.29 -3.40 -8.70
N LYS A 88 16.36 -4.20 -8.72
CA LYS A 88 16.43 -5.45 -9.50
C LYS A 88 15.51 -6.58 -9.00
N ASN A 89 14.77 -6.39 -7.91
CA ASN A 89 13.96 -7.42 -7.28
C ASN A 89 12.50 -6.99 -7.09
N SER A 90 11.62 -7.45 -7.98
CA SER A 90 10.17 -7.17 -7.99
C SER A 90 9.32 -8.04 -7.05
N GLU A 91 9.90 -9.05 -6.39
CA GLU A 91 9.12 -10.05 -5.63
C GLU A 91 8.66 -9.56 -4.24
N PHE A 92 9.27 -8.50 -3.72
CA PHE A 92 9.04 -7.98 -2.36
C PHE A 92 8.60 -6.51 -2.33
N ASP A 93 8.29 -5.96 -3.49
CA ASP A 93 8.30 -4.54 -3.73
C ASP A 93 6.97 -4.09 -4.31
N PHE A 94 6.08 -3.68 -3.42
CA PHE A 94 4.70 -3.38 -3.78
C PHE A 94 4.17 -2.19 -3.00
N PRO A 95 3.16 -1.50 -3.55
CA PRO A 95 2.48 -0.44 -2.84
C PRO A 95 1.86 -0.94 -1.53
N ILE A 96 1.92 -0.09 -0.52
CA ILE A 96 1.31 -0.33 0.79
C ILE A 96 0.13 0.62 0.93
N LEU A 97 -1.04 0.08 1.25
CA LEU A 97 -2.19 0.88 1.64
C LEU A 97 -2.10 1.21 3.12
N LEU A 98 -1.89 2.48 3.43
CA LEU A 98 -1.83 3.02 4.78
C LEU A 98 -3.11 3.80 5.07
N ILE A 99 -3.70 3.57 6.24
CA ILE A 99 -4.84 4.35 6.72
C ILE A 99 -4.47 4.91 8.08
N SER A 100 -4.51 6.23 8.18
CA SER A 100 -4.22 6.98 9.40
C SER A 100 -5.46 7.75 9.84
N LYS A 101 -5.68 7.88 11.15
CA LYS A 101 -6.74 8.71 11.71
C LYS A 101 -6.13 9.90 12.41
N THR A 102 -6.62 11.10 12.09
CA THR A 102 -6.21 12.33 12.76
C THR A 102 -7.25 12.74 13.77
N ILE A 103 -6.90 12.66 15.05
CA ILE A 103 -7.74 13.05 16.18
C ILE A 103 -7.03 14.20 16.91
N ASN A 104 -7.68 15.34 17.08
CA ASN A 104 -7.13 16.49 17.82
C ASN A 104 -5.72 16.90 17.35
N LYS A 105 -5.51 17.00 16.02
CA LYS A 105 -4.22 17.31 15.38
C LYS A 105 -3.10 16.28 15.63
N LYS A 106 -3.43 15.12 16.17
CA LYS A 106 -2.51 13.98 16.31
C LYS A 106 -2.97 12.87 15.38
N SER A 107 -2.15 12.60 14.36
CA SER A 107 -2.37 11.47 13.46
C SER A 107 -1.77 10.21 14.08
N LYS A 108 -2.47 9.08 13.93
CA LYS A 108 -1.99 7.75 14.33
C LYS A 108 -2.29 6.75 13.23
N ILE A 109 -1.42 5.73 13.11
CA ILE A 109 -1.71 4.57 12.27
C ILE A 109 -2.99 3.92 12.75
N PHE A 110 -3.93 3.73 11.84
CA PHE A 110 -5.12 2.95 12.09
C PHE A 110 -4.98 1.54 11.52
N LYS A 111 -4.63 1.43 10.23
CA LYS A 111 -4.43 0.15 9.54
C LYS A 111 -3.32 0.25 8.49
N ILE A 112 -2.59 -0.85 8.27
CA ILE A 112 -1.61 -1.01 7.20
C ILE A 112 -1.91 -2.31 6.45
N TYR A 113 -2.07 -2.22 5.13
CA TYR A 113 -2.28 -3.38 4.26
C TYR A 113 -1.18 -3.48 3.21
N LYS A 114 -0.33 -4.50 3.35
CA LYS A 114 0.78 -4.77 2.41
C LYS A 114 0.37 -5.66 1.22
N ASN A 115 -0.69 -6.45 1.37
CA ASN A 115 -1.09 -7.46 0.37
C ASN A 115 -2.20 -6.98 -0.56
N VAL A 116 -2.88 -5.88 -0.22
CA VAL A 116 -4.07 -5.42 -0.95
C VAL A 116 -3.72 -4.85 -2.32
N LEU A 117 -2.56 -4.18 -2.41
CA LEU A 117 -2.08 -3.59 -3.65
C LEU A 117 -1.03 -4.43 -4.37
N LYS A 118 -0.45 -5.46 -3.71
CA LYS A 118 0.47 -6.41 -4.31
C LYS A 118 -0.12 -7.11 -5.54
N CYS A 119 0.61 -7.07 -6.65
CA CYS A 119 0.23 -7.74 -7.90
C CYS A 119 1.44 -8.48 -8.49
N ASN A 120 1.24 -9.75 -8.86
CA ASN A 120 2.28 -10.54 -9.55
C ASN A 120 2.26 -10.33 -11.08
N THR A 121 1.30 -9.56 -11.57
CA THR A 121 1.16 -9.16 -12.98
C THR A 121 1.32 -7.65 -13.06
N PRO A 122 2.02 -7.11 -14.08
CA PRO A 122 2.12 -5.67 -14.26
C PRO A 122 0.75 -5.02 -14.19
N VAL A 123 0.60 -4.01 -13.35
CA VAL A 123 -0.63 -3.22 -13.27
C VAL A 123 -0.44 -2.04 -14.21
N TYR A 124 -1.26 -1.95 -15.26
CA TYR A 124 -1.20 -0.85 -16.21
C TYR A 124 -1.73 0.45 -15.59
N TYR A 125 -2.77 0.33 -14.78
CA TYR A 125 -3.35 1.46 -14.06
C TYR A 125 -3.92 1.00 -12.72
N GLU A 126 -3.61 1.73 -11.64
CA GLU A 126 -4.18 1.52 -10.31
C GLU A 126 -4.71 2.85 -9.77
N GLU A 127 -5.93 2.83 -9.25
CA GLU A 127 -6.58 4.01 -8.67
C GLU A 127 -7.41 3.60 -7.46
N ILE A 128 -7.37 4.42 -6.41
CA ILE A 128 -8.27 4.29 -5.25
C ILE A 128 -9.28 5.41 -5.29
N LYS A 129 -10.56 5.06 -5.46
CA LYS A 129 -11.67 6.01 -5.40
C LYS A 129 -12.35 5.95 -4.05
N ILE A 130 -12.36 7.09 -3.39
CA ILE A 130 -12.95 7.26 -2.08
C ILE A 130 -14.47 7.47 -2.18
N ASN A 131 -15.22 6.96 -1.19
CA ASN A 131 -16.63 7.27 -1.00
C ASN A 131 -16.96 7.43 0.50
N LYS A 132 -18.13 8.00 0.84
CA LYS A 132 -18.49 8.30 2.24
C LYS A 132 -18.39 7.12 3.21
N SER A 133 -18.54 5.90 2.73
CA SER A 133 -18.62 4.70 3.55
C SER A 133 -17.42 3.77 3.39
N GLY A 134 -16.36 4.18 2.68
CA GLY A 134 -15.49 3.19 2.06
C GLY A 134 -14.56 3.73 0.97
N PHE A 135 -14.04 2.81 0.19
CA PHE A 135 -13.29 3.12 -1.02
C PHE A 135 -13.37 1.96 -2.01
N ILE A 136 -12.94 2.22 -3.24
CA ILE A 136 -12.91 1.27 -4.33
C ILE A 136 -11.47 1.20 -4.83
N ILE A 137 -10.90 0.01 -4.85
CA ILE A 137 -9.60 -0.24 -5.50
C ILE A 137 -9.88 -0.66 -6.92
N PHE A 138 -9.48 0.17 -7.88
CA PHE A 138 -9.55 -0.11 -9.31
C PHE A 138 -8.18 -0.54 -9.82
N LYS A 139 -8.13 -1.63 -10.58
CA LYS A 139 -6.90 -2.04 -11.30
C LYS A 139 -7.22 -2.44 -12.73
N ASP A 140 -6.43 -1.93 -13.66
CA ASP A 140 -6.28 -2.44 -15.03
C ASP A 140 -5.00 -3.28 -15.08
N LEU A 141 -5.14 -4.58 -15.34
CA LEU A 141 -4.02 -5.52 -15.31
C LEU A 141 -3.36 -5.73 -16.67
N THR A 142 -4.02 -5.38 -17.78
CA THR A 142 -3.55 -5.79 -19.11
C THR A 142 -3.75 -4.74 -20.21
N GLY A 143 -4.17 -3.53 -19.86
CA GLY A 143 -4.32 -2.40 -20.79
C GLY A 143 -5.28 -2.73 -21.93
N ASN A 144 -4.78 -2.79 -23.17
CA ASN A 144 -5.57 -2.98 -24.39
C ASN A 144 -6.35 -4.33 -24.47
N SER A 145 -6.02 -5.32 -23.63
CA SER A 145 -6.81 -6.56 -23.51
C SER A 145 -7.81 -6.56 -22.34
N GLY A 146 -7.91 -5.40 -21.67
CA GLY A 146 -9.07 -4.96 -20.92
C GLY A 146 -9.47 -5.77 -19.71
N PHE A 147 -8.52 -6.32 -18.95
CA PHE A 147 -8.84 -6.97 -17.68
C PHE A 147 -8.84 -5.97 -16.52
N TYR A 148 -10.03 -5.67 -16.03
CA TYR A 148 -10.29 -4.71 -14.97
C TYR A 148 -10.80 -5.39 -13.71
N THR A 149 -10.40 -4.86 -12.56
CA THR A 149 -10.91 -5.27 -11.26
C THR A 149 -11.39 -4.06 -10.47
N LYS A 150 -12.51 -4.23 -9.78
CA LYS A 150 -13.06 -3.27 -8.82
C LYS A 150 -13.31 -4.01 -7.51
N THR A 151 -12.51 -3.70 -6.49
CA THR A 151 -12.71 -4.20 -5.14
C THR A 151 -13.39 -3.12 -4.31
N TYR A 152 -14.63 -3.37 -3.92
CA TYR A 152 -15.43 -2.46 -3.11
C TYR A 152 -15.20 -2.75 -1.65
N VAL A 153 -14.74 -1.73 -0.92
CA VAL A 153 -14.43 -1.81 0.51
C VAL A 153 -15.32 -0.83 1.25
N SER A 154 -15.92 -1.28 2.36
CA SER A 154 -16.61 -0.40 3.30
C SER A 154 -15.95 -0.39 4.67
N PHE A 155 -16.08 0.75 5.34
CA PHE A 155 -15.78 0.92 6.74
C PHE A 155 -17.05 0.67 7.56
N LYS A 156 -16.99 -0.33 8.44
CA LYS A 156 -18.12 -0.75 9.28
C LYS A 156 -17.56 -1.24 10.61
N ALA A 157 -18.25 -1.01 11.72
CA ALA A 157 -17.83 -1.55 13.03
C ALA A 157 -16.32 -1.31 13.37
N ASN A 158 -15.80 -0.13 13.02
CA ASN A 158 -14.40 0.24 13.21
C ASN A 158 -13.37 -0.64 12.48
N ASP A 159 -13.75 -1.27 11.35
CA ASP A 159 -12.82 -1.99 10.48
C ASP A 159 -13.24 -1.92 8.99
N PHE A 160 -12.35 -2.38 8.11
CA PHE A 160 -12.56 -2.41 6.67
C PHE A 160 -12.91 -3.80 6.17
N TYR A 161 -13.95 -3.86 5.35
CA TYR A 161 -14.48 -5.11 4.80
C TYR A 161 -14.64 -5.02 3.29
N VAL A 162 -14.28 -6.10 2.61
CA VAL A 162 -14.51 -6.26 1.18
C VAL A 162 -15.97 -6.66 0.97
N ASP A 163 -16.78 -5.76 0.43
CA ASP A 163 -18.20 -6.01 0.14
C ASP A 163 -18.38 -6.82 -1.13
N SER A 164 -17.57 -6.51 -2.15
CA SER A 164 -17.60 -7.22 -3.42
C SER A 164 -16.33 -7.05 -4.22
N ILE A 165 -16.08 -8.03 -5.07
CA ILE A 165 -15.04 -7.99 -6.08
C ILE A 165 -15.73 -8.16 -7.42
N ASN A 166 -15.63 -7.13 -8.26
CA ASN A 166 -16.03 -7.18 -9.65
C ASN A 166 -14.79 -7.36 -10.52
N VAL A 167 -14.90 -8.27 -11.49
CA VAL A 167 -13.88 -8.52 -12.50
C VAL A 167 -14.55 -8.40 -13.87
N GLU A 168 -13.90 -7.69 -14.78
CA GLU A 168 -14.37 -7.48 -16.14
C GLU A 168 -13.21 -7.71 -17.11
N SER A 169 -13.46 -8.36 -18.24
CA SER A 169 -12.51 -8.52 -19.34
C SER A 169 -13.12 -8.00 -20.62
N TRP A 170 -12.39 -7.17 -21.35
CA TRP A 170 -12.77 -6.63 -22.65
C TRP A 170 -11.86 -7.23 -23.72
N GLY A 171 -12.41 -8.12 -24.54
CA GLY A 171 -11.70 -8.85 -25.58
C GLY A 171 -12.69 -9.71 -26.37
N TRP A 172 -12.18 -10.68 -27.13
CA TRP A 172 -13.03 -11.56 -27.97
C TRP A 172 -14.08 -12.36 -27.16
N LYS A 173 -13.81 -12.63 -25.88
CA LYS A 173 -14.79 -13.15 -24.93
C LYS A 173 -14.94 -12.16 -23.78
N GLN A 174 -15.92 -11.27 -23.90
CA GLN A 174 -16.25 -10.35 -22.82
C GLN A 174 -16.76 -11.14 -21.62
N TYR A 175 -16.20 -10.84 -20.45
CA TYR A 175 -16.56 -11.50 -19.21
C TYR A 175 -16.76 -10.45 -18.14
N LYS A 176 -17.83 -10.59 -17.36
CA LYS A 176 -18.11 -9.73 -16.22
C LYS A 176 -18.69 -10.57 -15.10
N LYS A 177 -18.05 -10.55 -13.93
CA LYS A 177 -18.51 -11.29 -12.76
C LYS A 177 -18.30 -10.48 -11.51
N THR A 178 -19.24 -10.60 -10.58
CA THR A 178 -19.17 -9.94 -9.29
C THR A 178 -19.44 -10.96 -8.20
N ILE A 179 -18.48 -11.15 -7.31
CA ILE A 179 -18.70 -11.88 -6.06
C ILE A 179 -19.05 -10.86 -4.99
N LYS A 180 -20.14 -11.11 -4.27
CA LYS A 180 -20.59 -10.29 -3.14
C LYS A 180 -20.43 -11.06 -1.84
N PHE A 181 -19.92 -10.41 -0.81
CA PHE A 181 -19.70 -11.00 0.52
C PHE A 181 -20.82 -10.63 1.50
N LYS A 182 -22.05 -10.45 1.00
CA LYS A 182 -23.17 -9.75 1.67
C LYS A 182 -23.53 -10.21 3.10
N ASN A 183 -23.11 -11.39 3.56
CA ASN A 183 -23.38 -11.90 4.90
C ASN A 183 -22.13 -12.41 5.66
N LYS A 184 -20.94 -12.34 5.06
CA LYS A 184 -19.68 -12.72 5.71
C LYS A 184 -18.86 -11.45 5.81
N THR A 185 -18.52 -11.05 7.03
CA THR A 185 -17.57 -9.97 7.30
C THR A 185 -16.20 -10.36 6.76
N PHE A 186 -15.97 -10.15 5.46
CA PHE A 186 -14.72 -10.47 4.81
C PHE A 186 -13.75 -9.30 4.99
N GLU A 187 -13.02 -9.34 6.10
CA GLU A 187 -12.06 -8.29 6.46
C GLU A 187 -11.04 -8.06 5.34
N LEU A 188 -10.73 -6.79 5.08
CA LEU A 188 -9.72 -6.41 4.09
C LEU A 188 -8.33 -6.96 4.46
N SER A 189 -8.06 -7.17 5.75
CA SER A 189 -6.82 -7.82 6.24
C SER A 189 -6.62 -9.23 5.68
N LYS A 190 -7.72 -9.93 5.39
CA LYS A 190 -7.75 -11.30 4.83
C LYS A 190 -7.80 -11.30 3.31
N TYR A 191 -7.94 -10.13 2.67
CA TYR A 191 -7.97 -10.03 1.22
C TYR A 191 -6.61 -10.40 0.62
N ASN A 192 -6.68 -11.18 -0.45
CA ASN A 192 -5.55 -11.61 -1.26
C ASN A 192 -5.96 -11.59 -2.73
N ARG A 193 -5.04 -11.27 -3.63
CA ARG A 193 -5.27 -11.30 -5.07
C ARG A 193 -5.73 -12.68 -5.58
N THR A 194 -5.38 -13.78 -4.91
CA THR A 194 -5.85 -15.14 -5.27
C THR A 194 -7.38 -15.27 -5.27
N TYR A 195 -8.10 -14.43 -4.50
CA TYR A 195 -9.56 -14.39 -4.57
C TYR A 195 -10.03 -13.95 -5.95
N VAL A 196 -9.42 -12.92 -6.55
CA VAL A 196 -9.72 -12.45 -7.92
C VAL A 196 -9.38 -13.54 -8.96
N ASP A 197 -8.25 -14.25 -8.82
CA ASP A 197 -7.87 -15.34 -9.74
C ASP A 197 -8.86 -16.51 -9.67
N SER A 198 -9.34 -16.82 -8.46
CA SER A 198 -10.37 -17.85 -8.27
C SER A 198 -11.69 -17.49 -8.94
N ILE A 199 -12.05 -16.20 -9.02
CA ILE A 199 -13.24 -15.74 -9.75
C ILE A 199 -13.10 -16.05 -11.25
N ARG A 200 -11.90 -15.82 -11.79
CA ARG A 200 -11.53 -16.07 -13.19
C ARG A 200 -11.54 -17.56 -13.54
N ASN A 201 -10.91 -18.41 -12.73
CA ASN A 201 -10.83 -19.85 -13.03
C ASN A 201 -12.19 -20.54 -12.98
N ASN A 202 -13.11 -20.06 -12.14
CA ASN A 202 -14.50 -20.53 -12.09
C ASN A 202 -15.37 -20.11 -13.29
N SER A 203 -14.77 -19.60 -14.37
CA SER A 203 -15.47 -19.25 -15.64
C SER A 203 -14.81 -19.86 -16.88
N ASP A 204 -13.65 -20.52 -16.73
CA ASP A 204 -12.96 -21.22 -17.82
C ASP A 204 -13.38 -22.70 -17.93
N ASN A 205 -14.33 -23.16 -17.10
CA ASN A 205 -15.05 -24.44 -17.18
C ASN A 205 -16.51 -24.18 -17.59
#